data_AF-A0A7S3G7U4-F1
#
_entry.id   AF-A0A7S3G7U4-F1
#
_cell.length_a   1.000
_cell.length_b   1.000
_cell.length_c   1.000
_cell.angle_alpha   90.00
_cell.angle_beta   90.00
_cell.angle_gamma   90.00
#
_symmetry.space_group_name_H-M   'P 1'
#
loop_
_entity.id
_entity.type
_entity.pdbx_description
1 polymer ?
#
loop_
_entity_poly.entity_id
_entity_poly.type
_entity_poly.pdbx_seq_one_letter_code
_entity_poly.pdbx_strand_id
1 'polypeptide(L)'
;VLNEETTSTTSRVDILEEALAEIMLELAQLKEKPGGGSDECERNHFGANCTACNCTSGGICDDGRKGSGRCACFEGVTGVRCEECTVAGRIWPDCTECM
;
A
#
# COMPACT_ATOMS: atom_id res chain seq x y z
N VAL A 1 13.11 -21.23 -54.04
CA VAL A 1 12.67 -21.96 -52.83
C VAL A 1 13.87 -22.12 -51.93
N LEU A 2 14.07 -21.21 -50.97
CA LEU A 2 14.84 -21.36 -49.73
C LEU A 2 14.43 -20.14 -48.86
N ASN A 3 13.27 -20.21 -48.20
CA ASN A 3 13.00 -20.56 -46.79
C ASN A 3 13.57 -19.56 -45.76
N GLU A 4 12.63 -18.88 -45.12
CA GLU A 4 12.65 -18.03 -43.92
C GLU A 4 13.82 -18.26 -42.95
N GLU A 5 14.73 -17.28 -42.88
CA GLU A 5 15.60 -17.06 -41.72
C GLU A 5 15.10 -15.83 -40.96
N THR A 6 13.92 -15.94 -40.34
CA THR A 6 13.48 -15.05 -39.25
C THR A 6 14.13 -15.50 -37.94
N THR A 7 15.46 -15.57 -37.93
CA THR A 7 16.25 -15.88 -36.74
C THR A 7 16.90 -14.62 -36.19
N SER A 8 16.33 -14.14 -35.09
CA SER A 8 17.12 -13.86 -33.89
C SER A 8 18.20 -12.76 -34.03
N THR A 9 17.78 -11.53 -34.31
CA THR A 9 18.50 -10.37 -33.75
C THR A 9 17.67 -9.85 -32.59
N THR A 10 17.78 -10.48 -31.42
CA THR A 10 17.24 -9.89 -30.19
C THR A 10 18.07 -8.64 -29.91
N SER A 11 17.57 -7.50 -30.41
CA SER A 11 18.14 -6.18 -30.18
C SER A 11 18.18 -5.92 -28.67
N ARG A 12 19.08 -5.04 -28.23
CA ARG A 12 19.09 -4.57 -26.84
C ARG A 12 17.73 -3.97 -26.45
N VAL A 13 17.01 -3.43 -27.43
CA VAL A 13 15.65 -2.92 -27.25
C VAL A 13 14.68 -4.07 -26.97
N ASP A 14 14.72 -5.16 -27.75
CA ASP A 14 13.86 -6.33 -27.54
C ASP A 14 14.12 -7.00 -26.17
N ILE A 15 15.39 -7.08 -25.73
CA ILE A 15 15.75 -7.60 -24.40
C ILE A 15 15.22 -6.69 -23.28
N LEU A 16 15.26 -5.37 -23.49
CA LEU A 16 14.77 -4.40 -22.51
C LEU A 16 13.24 -4.38 -22.46
N GLU A 17 12.57 -4.62 -23.58
CA GLU A 17 11.10 -4.73 -23.65
C GLU A 17 10.61 -6.00 -22.95
N GLU A 18 11.32 -7.12 -23.12
CA GLU A 18 11.02 -8.38 -22.42
C GLU A 18 11.25 -8.23 -20.90
N ALA A 19 12.38 -7.67 -20.49
CA ALA A 19 12.66 -7.41 -19.07
C ALA A 19 11.68 -6.39 -18.44
N LEU A 20 11.23 -5.38 -19.19
CA LEU A 20 10.22 -4.42 -18.73
C LEU A 20 8.85 -5.09 -18.57
N ALA A 21 8.48 -6.01 -19.46
CA ALA A 21 7.24 -6.76 -19.37
C ALA A 21 7.19 -7.65 -18.12
N GLU A 22 8.31 -8.29 -17.76
CA GLU A 22 8.46 -9.03 -16.51
C GLU A 22 8.30 -8.10 -15.31
N ILE A 23 9.10 -7.02 -15.24
CA ILE A 23 9.02 -6.04 -14.13
C ILE A 23 7.61 -5.46 -13.97
N MET A 24 6.90 -5.18 -15.07
CA MET A 24 5.51 -4.71 -15.00
C MET A 24 4.54 -5.75 -14.42
N LEU A 25 4.81 -7.05 -14.58
CA LEU A 25 4.03 -8.14 -14.00
C LEU A 25 4.25 -8.26 -12.48
N GLU A 26 5.46 -8.03 -11.97
CA GLU A 26 5.70 -7.92 -10.52
C GLU A 26 5.09 -6.63 -9.94
N LEU A 27 5.20 -5.49 -10.64
CA LEU A 27 4.62 -4.23 -10.17
C LEU A 27 3.08 -4.24 -10.16
N ALA A 28 2.42 -5.04 -11.00
CA ALA A 28 0.97 -5.22 -11.01
C ALA A 28 0.45 -5.82 -9.68
N GLN A 29 1.29 -6.56 -8.96
CA GLN A 29 0.97 -7.17 -7.66
C GLN A 29 1.16 -6.20 -6.48
N LEU A 30 1.83 -5.06 -6.71
CA LEU A 30 2.12 -4.06 -5.68
C LEU A 30 1.07 -2.95 -5.61
N LYS A 31 0.10 -2.89 -6.53
CA LYS A 31 -0.83 -1.76 -6.59
C LYS A 31 -1.98 -1.84 -5.60
N GLU A 32 -2.39 -3.01 -5.12
CA GLU A 32 -3.47 -3.11 -4.15
C GLU A 32 -3.22 -4.33 -3.25
N LYS A 33 -3.11 -4.13 -1.93
CA LYS A 33 -3.41 -5.20 -0.97
C LYS A 33 -4.78 -5.73 -1.39
N PRO A 34 -4.92 -6.99 -1.85
CA PRO A 34 -6.16 -7.47 -2.47
C PRO A 34 -7.23 -7.68 -1.40
N GLY A 35 -7.80 -6.59 -0.87
CA GLY A 35 -8.92 -6.63 0.06
C GLY A 35 -10.20 -6.97 -0.69
N GLY A 36 -10.38 -8.25 -1.01
CA GLY A 36 -11.45 -8.68 -1.93
C GLY A 36 -11.72 -10.18 -1.98
N GLY A 37 -11.51 -10.91 -0.89
CA GLY A 37 -12.07 -12.25 -0.70
C GLY A 37 -13.24 -12.21 0.29
N SER A 38 -14.17 -13.17 0.23
CA SER A 38 -15.25 -13.36 1.23
C SER A 38 -14.74 -13.59 2.67
N ASP A 39 -13.42 -13.66 2.82
CA ASP A 39 -12.65 -13.89 4.04
C ASP A 39 -11.93 -12.61 4.53
N GLU A 40 -12.08 -11.50 3.81
CA GLU A 40 -11.42 -10.23 4.10
C GLU A 40 -12.44 -9.15 4.48
N CYS A 41 -12.10 -8.34 5.47
CA CYS A 41 -12.92 -7.21 5.85
C CYS A 41 -12.79 -6.07 4.84
N GLU A 42 -13.80 -5.20 4.76
CA GLU A 42 -13.64 -3.93 4.04
C GLU A 42 -12.43 -3.16 4.59
N ARG A 43 -11.80 -2.32 3.76
CA ARG A 43 -10.68 -1.47 4.22
C ARG A 43 -11.06 -0.75 5.51
N ASN A 44 -10.10 -0.59 6.41
CA ASN A 44 -10.31 -0.04 7.76
C ASN A 44 -11.30 -0.82 8.62
N HIS A 45 -11.43 -2.14 8.46
CA HIS A 45 -12.16 -3.00 9.39
C HIS A 45 -11.29 -4.20 9.80
N PHE A 46 -11.43 -4.65 11.04
CA PHE A 46 -10.54 -5.65 11.63
C PHE A 46 -11.27 -6.75 12.42
N GLY A 47 -10.58 -7.88 12.59
CA GLY A 47 -11.04 -9.01 13.40
C GLY A 47 -12.14 -9.85 12.75
N ALA A 48 -12.58 -10.88 13.48
CA ALA A 48 -13.56 -11.86 12.98
C ALA A 48 -14.93 -11.24 12.64
N ASN A 49 -15.30 -10.15 13.32
CA ASN A 49 -16.56 -9.43 13.10
C ASN A 49 -16.42 -8.23 12.16
N CYS A 50 -15.24 -8.03 11.55
CA CYS A 50 -14.95 -6.86 10.73
C CYS A 50 -15.41 -5.55 11.41
N THR A 51 -14.92 -5.33 12.63
CA THR A 51 -15.21 -4.11 13.39
C THR A 51 -14.50 -2.92 12.75
N ALA A 52 -15.18 -1.79 12.63
CA ALA A 52 -14.57 -0.59 12.05
C ALA A 52 -13.36 -0.13 12.88
N CYS A 53 -12.25 0.13 12.21
CA CYS A 53 -11.09 0.81 12.76
C CYS A 53 -11.44 2.25 13.07
N ASN A 54 -10.83 2.77 14.14
CA ASN A 54 -11.08 4.15 14.57
C ASN A 54 -9.86 5.06 14.38
N CYS A 55 -8.86 4.64 13.59
CA CYS A 55 -7.68 5.46 13.30
C CYS A 55 -8.09 6.77 12.61
N THR A 56 -7.42 7.87 12.94
CA THR A 56 -7.53 9.12 12.18
C THR A 56 -6.72 9.00 10.87
N SER A 57 -6.75 10.05 10.04
CA SER A 57 -5.88 10.16 8.86
C SER A 57 -4.38 10.21 9.20
N GLY A 58 -4.01 10.33 10.48
CA GLY A 58 -2.63 10.32 10.94
C GLY A 58 -2.01 8.92 11.02
N GLY A 59 -2.68 7.86 10.57
CA GLY A 59 -2.11 6.53 10.59
C GLY A 59 -2.83 5.51 9.72
N ILE A 60 -2.29 4.30 9.73
CA ILE A 60 -2.83 3.13 9.01
C ILE A 60 -3.33 2.12 10.04
N CYS A 61 -4.52 1.59 9.81
CA CYS A 61 -5.05 0.52 10.65
C CYS A 61 -4.40 -0.82 10.33
N ASP A 62 -4.12 -1.63 11.34
CA ASP A 62 -3.94 -3.07 11.20
C ASP A 62 -5.30 -3.74 10.90
N ASP A 63 -5.74 -3.58 9.65
CA ASP A 63 -7.01 -4.07 9.10
C ASP A 63 -6.94 -5.52 8.59
N GLY A 64 -8.12 -6.08 8.36
CA GLY A 64 -8.33 -7.45 7.87
C GLY A 64 -8.79 -8.39 8.97
N ARG A 65 -9.19 -9.60 8.59
CA ARG A 65 -9.79 -10.58 9.52
C ARG A 65 -8.85 -11.00 10.67
N LYS A 66 -7.55 -10.98 10.41
CA LYS A 66 -6.49 -11.23 11.42
C LYS A 66 -5.91 -9.95 12.03
N GLY A 67 -6.35 -8.78 11.53
CA GLY A 67 -5.92 -7.49 12.02
C GLY A 67 -6.40 -7.26 13.45
N SER A 68 -5.57 -6.56 14.23
CA SER A 68 -5.83 -6.21 15.62
C SER A 68 -6.63 -4.91 15.79
N GLY A 69 -6.78 -4.12 14.73
CA GLY A 69 -7.42 -2.80 14.79
C GLY A 69 -6.53 -1.70 15.37
N ARG A 70 -5.25 -2.01 15.64
CA ARG A 70 -4.29 -1.05 16.19
C ARG A 70 -3.83 -0.09 15.09
N CYS A 71 -3.65 1.18 15.43
CA CYS A 71 -3.20 2.20 14.50
C CYS A 71 -1.66 2.30 14.50
N ALA A 72 -1.06 2.21 13.33
CA ALA A 72 0.33 2.57 13.09
C ALA A 72 0.38 4.04 12.65
N CYS A 73 0.85 4.91 13.55
CA CYS A 73 0.88 6.35 13.30
C CYS A 73 2.01 6.76 12.36
N PHE A 74 1.74 7.74 11.51
CA PHE A 74 2.75 8.39 10.68
C PHE A 74 3.72 9.20 11.54
N GLU A 75 4.81 9.63 10.93
CA GLU A 75 5.81 10.44 11.62
C GLU A 75 5.20 11.76 12.13
N GLY A 76 5.56 12.16 13.34
CA GLY A 76 5.07 13.40 13.95
C GLY A 76 3.70 13.32 14.64
N VAL A 77 2.98 12.20 14.49
CA VAL A 77 1.69 11.94 15.14
C VAL A 77 1.74 10.73 16.08
N THR A 78 0.90 10.76 17.11
CA THR A 78 0.82 9.76 18.17
C THR A 78 -0.59 9.67 18.75
N GLY A 79 -0.78 8.86 19.78
CA GLY A 79 -2.08 8.53 20.36
C GLY A 79 -2.59 7.17 19.88
N VAL A 80 -3.66 6.68 20.51
CA VAL A 80 -4.26 5.36 20.18
C VAL A 80 -4.85 5.36 18.77
N ARG A 81 -5.30 6.53 18.31
CA ARG A 81 -5.93 6.74 17.01
C ARG A 81 -5.08 7.62 16.10
N CYS A 82 -3.86 8.01 16.50
CA CYS A 82 -3.02 8.98 15.79
C CYS A 82 -3.62 10.39 15.76
N GLU A 83 -4.26 10.79 16.86
CA GLU A 83 -5.00 12.04 17.05
C GLU A 83 -4.20 13.16 17.71
N GLU A 84 -2.94 12.91 18.07
CA GLU A 84 -2.08 13.86 18.80
C GLU A 84 -0.78 14.11 18.06
N CYS A 85 -0.19 15.30 18.24
CA CYS A 85 1.16 15.57 17.76
C CYS A 85 2.20 15.07 18.76
N THR A 86 3.31 14.51 18.26
CA THR A 86 4.41 14.06 19.13
C THR A 86 5.10 15.22 19.85
N VAL A 87 5.08 16.41 19.26
CA VAL A 87 5.66 17.64 19.82
C VAL A 87 4.54 18.55 20.30
N ALA A 88 4.65 19.01 21.55
CA ALA A 88 3.71 19.96 22.13
C ALA A 88 3.74 21.32 21.41
N GLY A 89 2.58 21.99 21.33
CA GLY A 89 2.46 23.30 20.69
C GLY A 89 2.27 23.26 19.17
N ARG A 90 2.13 22.06 18.58
CA ARG A 90 1.81 21.88 17.16
C ARG A 90 0.31 21.67 16.94
N ILE A 91 -0.16 22.02 15.74
CA ILE A 91 -1.57 21.90 15.34
C ILE A 91 -1.79 20.62 14.54
N TRP A 92 -2.65 19.72 15.04
CA TRP A 92 -3.13 18.54 14.31
C TRP A 92 -4.08 18.95 13.16
N PRO A 93 -4.11 18.28 12.00
CA PRO A 93 -3.52 16.97 11.66
C PRO A 93 -2.09 16.99 11.13
N ASP A 94 -1.64 18.13 10.60
CA ASP A 94 -0.34 18.21 9.93
C ASP A 94 0.84 18.40 10.90
N CYS A 95 0.53 18.60 12.19
CA CYS A 95 1.49 18.85 13.25
C CYS A 95 2.53 19.89 12.84
N THR A 96 2.01 21.02 12.35
CA THR A 96 2.77 22.23 12.00
C THR A 96 2.77 23.20 13.17
N GLU A 97 3.75 24.11 13.19
CA GLU A 97 3.77 25.20 14.15
C GLU A 97 2.71 26.25 13.80
N CYS A 98 2.18 26.93 14.82
CA CYS A 98 1.36 28.11 14.62
C CYS A 98 2.24 29.22 14.02
N MET A 99 2.08 29.49 12.72
CA MET A 99 2.58 30.72 12.10
C MET A 99 1.60 31.88 12.30
#